data_AF-X0ZS54-F1
#
_entry.id   AF-X0ZS54-F1
#
_cell.length_a   1.000
_cell.length_b   1.000
_cell.length_c   1.000
_cell.angle_alpha   90.00
_cell.angle_beta   90.00
_cell.angle_gamma   90.00
#
_symmetry.space_group_name_H-M   'P 1'
#
loop_
_entity.id
_entity.type
_entity.pdbx_description
1 polymer ?
#
loop_
_entity_poly.entity_id
_entity_poly.type
_entity_poly.pdbx_seq_one_letter_code
_entity_poly.pdbx_strand_id
1 'polypeptide(L)'
;MAAKVAARIAYHGDNKRQKWVYQCAACRSFFKGAEVQVDHIIPTGGLTSLEELAGFVERLTVEEGFQVLCKGCHKKKTEAEKNEGKI
;
A
#
# COMPACT_ATOMS: atom_id res chain seq x y z
N MET A 1 8.22 -2.73 6.33
CA MET A 1 8.79 -1.39 6.65
C MET A 1 9.50 -0.74 5.45
N ALA A 2 10.13 -1.51 4.54
CA ALA A 2 10.88 -1.00 3.39
C ALA A 2 10.09 -0.02 2.48
N ALA A 3 8.88 -0.38 2.03
CA ALA A 3 8.08 0.45 1.12
C ALA A 3 7.79 1.87 1.66
N LYS A 4 7.54 1.99 2.97
CA LYS A 4 7.27 3.29 3.61
C LYS A 4 8.53 4.14 3.72
N VAL A 5 9.69 3.52 3.88
CA VAL A 5 10.99 4.23 3.86
C VAL A 5 11.32 4.70 2.45
N ALA A 6 11.10 3.85 1.44
CA ALA A 6 11.34 4.19 0.03
C ALA A 6 10.46 5.37 -0.46
N ALA A 7 9.20 5.42 -0.02
CA ALA A 7 8.27 6.50 -0.37
C ALA A 7 8.45 7.78 0.47
N ARG A 8 9.37 7.80 1.45
CA ARG A 8 9.52 8.89 2.42
C ARG A 8 10.34 10.05 1.87
N ILE A 9 9.81 11.25 1.96
CA ILE A 9 10.44 12.50 1.51
C ILE A 9 10.42 13.53 2.63
N ALA A 10 11.44 14.39 2.70
CA ALA A 10 11.53 15.47 3.68
C ALA A 10 10.40 16.50 3.45
N TYR A 11 9.73 16.89 4.53
CA TYR A 11 8.68 17.91 4.47
C TYR A 11 9.27 19.31 4.60
N HIS A 12 8.87 20.22 3.71
CA HIS A 12 9.29 21.63 3.69
C HIS A 12 8.07 22.56 3.77
N GLY A 13 7.38 22.59 4.91
CA GLY A 13 6.27 23.51 5.14
C GLY A 13 6.20 24.02 6.58
N ASP A 14 5.20 24.83 6.88
CA ASP A 14 5.11 25.59 8.14
C ASP A 14 4.97 24.70 9.39
N ASN A 15 4.41 23.50 9.23
CA ASN A 15 4.25 22.58 10.33
C ASN A 15 5.58 21.92 10.71
N LYS A 16 6.32 22.56 11.62
CA LYS A 16 7.63 22.10 12.14
C LYS A 16 7.60 20.72 12.81
N ARG A 17 6.42 20.21 13.22
CA ARG A 17 6.28 18.86 13.81
C ARG A 17 6.27 17.76 12.75
N GLN A 18 5.93 18.10 11.51
CA GLN A 18 5.91 17.16 10.41
C GLN A 18 7.30 17.10 9.77
N LYS A 19 8.01 16.00 9.97
CA LYS A 19 9.34 15.81 9.36
C LYS A 19 9.27 15.19 7.97
N TRP A 20 8.24 14.37 7.72
CA TRP A 20 8.17 13.50 6.55
C TRP A 20 6.80 13.56 5.88
N VAL A 21 6.83 13.48 4.55
CA VAL A 21 5.68 13.17 3.70
C VAL A 21 5.97 11.90 2.91
N TYR A 22 4.91 11.26 2.41
CA TYR A 22 5.01 10.01 1.68
C TYR A 22 4.37 10.19 0.30
N GLN A 23 5.07 9.73 -0.74
CA GLN A 23 4.55 9.78 -2.10
C GLN A 23 3.64 8.56 -2.36
N CYS A 24 2.44 8.82 -2.86
CA CYS A 24 1.52 7.77 -3.31
C CYS A 24 2.01 7.18 -4.64
N ALA A 25 2.11 5.86 -4.75
CA ALA A 25 2.53 5.19 -5.98
C ALA A 25 1.55 5.38 -7.15
N ALA A 26 0.24 5.47 -6.87
CA ALA A 26 -0.79 5.59 -7.90
C ALA A 26 -0.96 7.02 -8.44
N CYS A 27 -1.15 8.01 -7.56
CA CYS A 27 -1.41 9.40 -7.99
C CYS A 27 -0.18 10.30 -7.92
N ARG A 28 0.95 9.81 -7.39
CA ARG A 28 2.23 10.55 -7.25
C ARG A 28 2.19 11.81 -6.38
N SER A 29 1.05 12.12 -5.75
CA SER A 29 0.92 13.20 -4.77
C SER A 29 1.51 12.84 -3.40
N PHE A 30 1.83 13.87 -2.61
CA PHE A 30 2.44 13.73 -1.28
C PHE A 30 1.39 13.83 -0.17
N PHE A 31 1.48 12.93 0.80
CA PHE A 31 0.52 12.83 1.89
C PHE A 31 1.23 12.67 3.23
N LYS A 32 0.53 13.01 4.31
CA LYS A 32 1.04 12.77 5.67
C LYS A 32 1.04 11.28 5.98
N GLY A 33 1.86 10.88 6.94
CA GLY A 33 1.96 9.46 7.35
C GLY A 33 0.64 8.83 7.81
N ALA A 34 -0.33 9.63 8.27
CA ALA A 34 -1.67 9.17 8.68
C ALA A 34 -2.67 9.03 7.51
N GLU A 35 -2.32 9.54 6.34
CA GLU A 35 -3.16 9.57 5.12
C GLU A 35 -2.73 8.53 4.08
N VAL A 36 -1.68 7.75 4.38
CA VAL A 36 -1.17 6.68 3.54
C VAL A 36 -1.28 5.31 4.20
N GLN A 37 -1.42 4.29 3.38
CA GLN A 37 -1.46 2.89 3.75
C GLN A 37 -0.44 2.11 2.92
N VAL A 38 0.11 1.06 3.51
CA VAL A 38 0.97 0.11 2.81
C VAL A 38 0.06 -0.97 2.25
N ASP A 39 0.21 -1.27 0.97
CA ASP A 39 -0.67 -2.12 0.18
C ASP A 39 0.17 -3.10 -0.64
N HIS A 40 -0.34 -4.31 -0.87
CA HIS A 40 0.34 -5.30 -1.70
C HIS A 40 0.22 -4.92 -3.18
N ILE A 41 1.34 -4.87 -3.91
CA ILE A 41 1.36 -4.59 -5.36
C ILE A 41 0.58 -5.68 -6.10
N ILE A 42 0.88 -6.94 -5.77
CA ILE A 42 0.12 -8.11 -6.21
C ILE A 42 -0.71 -8.55 -5.00
N PRO A 43 -2.05 -8.56 -5.08
CA PRO A 43 -2.86 -8.98 -3.96
C PRO A 43 -2.49 -10.40 -3.53
N THR A 44 -2.58 -10.68 -2.23
CA THR A 44 -2.30 -12.01 -1.69
C THR A 44 -3.25 -13.07 -2.22
N GLY A 45 -4.41 -12.67 -2.75
CA GLY A 45 -5.51 -13.54 -3.12
C GLY A 45 -6.48 -13.76 -1.96
N GLY A 46 -7.53 -14.52 -2.23
CA GLY A 46 -8.46 -15.00 -1.22
C GLY A 46 -7.86 -16.10 -0.34
N LEU A 47 -8.52 -16.35 0.79
CA LEU A 47 -8.26 -17.50 1.66
C LEU A 47 -9.55 -18.34 1.76
N THR A 48 -10.21 -18.56 0.62
CA THR A 48 -11.53 -19.19 0.57
C THR A 48 -11.45 -20.70 0.36
N SER A 49 -10.35 -21.20 -0.20
CA SER A 49 -10.08 -22.61 -0.40
C SER A 49 -8.67 -23.01 0.07
N LEU A 50 -8.48 -24.30 0.32
CA LEU A 50 -7.16 -24.87 0.64
C LEU A 50 -6.18 -24.77 -0.52
N GLU A 51 -6.68 -24.75 -1.76
CA GLU A 51 -5.88 -24.62 -2.97
C GLU A 51 -5.23 -23.23 -3.10
N GLU A 52 -5.89 -22.18 -2.57
CA GLU A 52 -5.40 -20.80 -2.57
C GLU A 52 -4.34 -20.55 -1.48
N LEU A 53 -4.27 -21.41 -0.46
CA LEU A 53 -3.43 -21.22 0.73
C LEU A 53 -1.95 -21.05 0.39
N ALA A 54 -1.41 -21.88 -0.50
CA ALA A 54 0.00 -21.83 -0.87
C ALA A 54 0.37 -20.46 -1.49
N GLY A 55 -0.42 -20.01 -2.46
CA GLY A 55 -0.20 -18.71 -3.12
C GLY A 55 -0.42 -17.52 -2.18
N PHE A 56 -1.35 -17.63 -1.22
CA PHE A 56 -1.55 -16.62 -0.19
C PHE A 56 -0.32 -16.49 0.71
N VAL A 57 0.22 -17.60 1.21
CA VAL A 57 1.39 -17.60 2.10
C VAL A 57 2.64 -17.08 1.39
N GLU A 58 2.86 -17.47 0.14
CA GLU A 58 3.99 -16.98 -0.67
C GLU A 58 3.98 -15.45 -0.84
N ARG A 59 2.78 -14.86 -0.98
CA ARG A 59 2.63 -13.41 -1.21
C ARG A 59 2.49 -12.60 0.08
N LEU A 60 2.17 -13.24 1.20
CA LEU A 60 1.83 -12.55 2.45
C LEU A 60 2.97 -11.65 2.96
N THR A 61 4.20 -12.14 2.91
CA THR A 61 5.38 -11.48 3.50
C THR A 61 6.56 -11.36 2.54
N VAL A 62 6.30 -11.10 1.25
CA VAL A 62 7.38 -10.90 0.28
C VAL A 62 8.05 -9.53 0.48
N GLU A 63 9.37 -9.46 0.39
CA GLU A 63 10.13 -8.26 0.81
C GLU A 63 9.83 -7.00 -0.05
N GLU A 64 9.67 -7.18 -1.37
CA GLU A 64 9.47 -6.08 -2.33
C GLU A 64 8.03 -5.98 -2.87
N GLY A 65 7.07 -6.68 -2.26
CA GLY A 65 5.70 -6.78 -2.77
C GLY A 65 4.76 -5.68 -2.31
N PHE A 66 5.29 -4.58 -1.76
CA PHE A 66 4.48 -3.55 -1.10
C PHE A 66 4.68 -2.18 -1.72
N GLN A 67 3.58 -1.44 -1.85
CA GLN A 67 3.54 -0.04 -2.28
C GLN A 67 2.88 0.84 -1.23
N VAL A 68 3.11 2.15 -1.31
CA VAL A 68 2.44 3.14 -0.47
C VAL A 68 1.38 3.85 -1.27
N LEU A 69 0.13 3.79 -0.81
CA LEU A 69 -1.00 4.45 -1.44
C LEU A 69 -1.65 5.42 -0.46
N CYS A 70 -2.18 6.53 -0.95
CA CYS A 70 -3.08 7.36 -0.14
C CYS A 70 -4.41 6.63 0.10
N LYS A 71 -5.12 6.96 1.16
CA LYS A 71 -6.42 6.33 1.50
C LYS A 71 -7.42 6.33 0.33
N GLY A 72 -7.43 7.39 -0.48
CA GLY A 72 -8.30 7.48 -1.65
C GLY A 72 -7.94 6.48 -2.76
N CYS A 73 -6.67 6.39 -3.13
CA CYS A 73 -6.20 5.42 -4.12
C CYS A 73 -6.30 3.98 -3.62
N HIS A 74 -5.98 3.76 -2.34
CA HIS A 74 -6.11 2.46 -1.70
C HIS A 74 -7.55 1.96 -1.78
N LYS A 75 -8.54 2.79 -1.41
CA LYS A 75 -9.95 2.42 -1.47
C LYS A 75 -10.38 2.02 -2.88
N LYS A 76 -9.99 2.79 -3.89
CA LYS A 76 -10.27 2.46 -5.30
C LYS A 76 -9.67 1.12 -5.73
N LYS A 77 -8.44 0.83 -5.29
CA LYS A 77 -7.78 -0.45 -5.58
C LYS A 77 -8.54 -1.61 -4.94
N THR A 78 -8.87 -1.51 -3.65
CA THR A 78 -9.64 -2.53 -2.94
C THR A 78 -11.01 -2.79 -3.59
N GLU A 79 -11.70 -1.75 -4.05
CA GLU A 79 -12.99 -1.89 -4.75
C GLU A 79 -12.82 -2.60 -6.11
N ALA A 80 -11.78 -2.26 -6.88
CA ALA A 80 -11.48 -2.93 -8.13
C ALA A 80 -11.15 -4.42 -7.91
N GLU A 81 -10.31 -4.73 -6.92
CA GLU A 81 -9.89 -6.09 -6.63
C GLU A 81 -11.05 -7.00 -6.17
N LYS A 82 -12.00 -6.44 -5.40
CA LYS A 82 -13.24 -7.14 -5.03
C LYS A 82 -14.11 -7.45 -6.24
N ASN A 83 -14.24 -6.50 -7.17
CA ASN A 83 -15.02 -6.70 -8.38
C ASN A 83 -14.38 -7.74 -9.32
N GLU A 84 -13.05 -7.85 -9.30
CA GLU A 84 -12.30 -8.87 -10.06
C GLU A 84 -12.20 -10.22 -9.33
N GLY A 85 -12.70 -10.35 -8.10
CA GLY A 85 -12.61 -11.57 -7.31
C GLY A 85 -11.18 -11.95 -6.88
N LYS A 86 -10.27 -10.97 -6.80
CA LYS A 86 -8.85 -11.20 -6.48
C LYS A 86 -8.52 -11.02 -4.98
N ILE A 87 -9.53 -10.73 -4.15
CA ILE A 87 -9.45 -10.55 -2.68
C ILE A 87 -10.66 -11.18 -2.01
#